data_AF-A0A7J8U4D4-F1
#
_entry.id   AF-A0A7J8U4D4-F1
#
_cell.length_a   1.000
_cell.length_b   1.000
_cell.length_c   1.000
_cell.angle_alpha   90.00
_cell.angle_beta   90.00
_cell.angle_gamma   90.00
#
_symmetry.space_group_name_H-M   'P 1'
#
loop_
_entity.id
_entity.type
_entity.pdbx_description
1 polymer ?
#
loop_
_entity_poly.entity_id
_entity_poly.type
_entity_poly.pdbx_seq_one_letter_code
_entity_poly.pdbx_strand_id
1 'polypeptide(L)'
;MSTSRQRATIGGALRGPSGGWLVGFEMVISMASIFQIEAQAILEGLKLAWMRGFRQVEVESNNALLIDTIRNNFAANSNTVEVRLIHEWYNRD
;
A
#
# COMPACT_ATOMS: atom_id res chain seq x y z
N MET A 1 5.43 -26.86 -19.97
CA MET A 1 6.31 -25.70 -19.72
C MET A 1 5.94 -25.12 -18.37
N SER A 2 6.83 -25.19 -17.37
CA SER A 2 6.59 -24.58 -16.06
C SER A 2 6.80 -23.07 -16.19
N THR A 3 5.73 -22.29 -16.23
CA THR A 3 5.84 -20.84 -16.08
C THR A 3 6.25 -20.59 -14.63
N SER A 4 7.52 -20.23 -14.42
CA SER A 4 7.95 -19.69 -13.13
C SER A 4 7.09 -18.45 -12.88
N ARG A 5 6.10 -18.55 -11.98
CA ARG A 5 5.36 -17.37 -11.53
C ARG A 5 6.40 -16.45 -10.91
N GLN A 6 6.68 -15.33 -11.58
CA GLN A 6 7.51 -14.30 -11.00
C GLN A 6 6.90 -13.90 -9.65
N ARG A 7 7.75 -13.75 -8.65
CA ARG A 7 7.36 -13.37 -7.29
C ARG A 7 8.00 -12.03 -6.97
N ALA A 8 7.27 -11.20 -6.24
CA ALA A 8 7.79 -9.98 -5.65
C ALA A 8 7.59 -10.04 -4.14
N THR A 9 8.41 -9.31 -3.40
CA THR A 9 8.23 -9.09 -1.98
C THR A 9 7.79 -7.66 -1.78
N ILE A 10 6.80 -7.46 -0.93
CA ILE A 10 6.41 -6.15 -0.43
C ILE A 10 6.61 -6.11 1.07
N GLY A 11 6.77 -4.91 1.60
CA GLY A 11 6.87 -4.69 3.03
C GLY A 11 6.67 -3.23 3.37
N GLY A 12 6.60 -2.96 4.67
CA GLY A 12 6.42 -1.62 5.16
C GLY A 12 6.61 -1.55 6.67
N ALA A 13 6.72 -0.32 7.17
CA ALA A 13 6.91 -0.03 8.58
C ALA A 13 5.93 1.06 9.02
N LEU A 14 5.20 0.79 10.09
CA LEU A 14 4.47 1.81 10.84
C LEU A 14 5.42 2.41 11.87
N ARG A 15 5.55 3.73 11.83
CA ARG A 15 6.38 4.50 12.75
C ARG A 15 5.49 5.39 13.61
N GLY A 16 5.92 5.59 14.86
CA GLY A 16 5.26 6.51 15.77
C GLY A 16 5.62 7.96 15.44
N PRO A 17 4.96 8.94 16.10
CA PRO A 17 5.18 10.36 15.84
C PRO A 17 6.63 10.84 16.03
N SER A 18 7.43 10.13 16.82
CA SER A 18 8.87 10.39 17.01
C SER A 18 9.78 9.68 16.00
N GLY A 19 9.21 9.04 14.98
CA GLY A 19 9.93 8.23 14.00
C GLY A 19 10.33 6.83 14.47
N GLY A 20 10.01 6.46 15.72
CA GLY A 20 10.30 5.12 16.26
C GLY A 20 9.49 4.02 15.58
N TRP A 21 10.09 2.85 15.38
CA TRP A 21 9.41 1.69 14.78
C TRP A 21 8.36 1.11 15.72
N LEU A 22 7.11 0.97 15.25
CA LEU A 22 6.02 0.36 16.00
C LEU A 22 5.78 -1.08 15.56
N VAL A 23 5.68 -1.29 14.25
CA VAL A 23 5.46 -2.61 13.63
C VAL A 23 5.87 -2.55 12.17
N GLY A 24 6.37 -3.66 11.62
CA GLY A 24 6.48 -3.81 10.18
C GLY A 24 5.87 -5.12 9.70
N PHE A 25 5.81 -5.25 8.38
CA PHE A 25 5.34 -6.45 7.72
C PHE A 25 6.20 -6.73 6.49
N GLU A 26 6.20 -7.99 6.09
CA GLU A 26 6.72 -8.44 4.80
C GLU A 26 5.79 -9.54 4.27
N MET A 27 5.65 -9.62 2.95
CA MET A 27 4.91 -10.71 2.32
C MET A 27 5.39 -10.94 0.89
N VAL A 28 5.29 -12.19 0.45
CA VAL A 28 5.56 -12.61 -0.92
C VAL A 28 4.26 -12.60 -1.71
N ILE A 29 4.24 -11.88 -2.82
CA ILE A 29 3.11 -11.78 -3.73
C ILE A 29 3.48 -12.33 -5.11
N SER A 30 2.48 -12.79 -5.87
CA SER A 30 2.68 -13.02 -7.30
C SER A 30 2.97 -11.69 -7.99
N MET A 31 3.99 -11.66 -8.84
CA MET A 31 4.44 -10.44 -9.48
C MET A 31 3.34 -9.86 -10.37
N ALA A 32 3.03 -8.59 -10.08
CA ALA A 32 2.24 -7.68 -10.89
C ALA A 32 3.17 -6.58 -11.44
N SER A 33 2.65 -5.53 -12.08
CA SER A 33 3.48 -4.36 -12.43
C SER A 33 4.08 -3.71 -11.16
N ILE A 34 5.21 -3.00 -11.27
CA ILE A 34 5.83 -2.28 -10.14
C ILE A 34 4.80 -1.35 -9.48
N PHE A 35 3.97 -0.68 -10.28
CA PHE A 35 2.91 0.18 -9.78
C PHE A 35 1.90 -0.57 -8.90
N GLN A 36 1.45 -1.75 -9.32
CA GLN A 36 0.55 -2.61 -8.55
C GLN A 36 1.22 -3.17 -7.28
N ILE A 37 2.51 -3.53 -7.36
CA ILE A 37 3.29 -4.02 -6.22
C ILE A 37 3.35 -2.94 -5.12
N GLU A 38 3.70 -1.71 -5.49
CA GLU A 38 3.74 -0.57 -4.56
C GLU A 38 2.35 -0.22 -4.00
N ALA A 39 1.30 -0.26 -4.83
CA ALA A 39 -0.07 -0.06 -4.36
C ALA A 39 -0.51 -1.15 -3.38
N GLN A 40 -0.17 -2.41 -3.65
CA GLN A 40 -0.44 -3.52 -2.74
C GLN A 40 0.30 -3.34 -1.40
N ALA A 41 1.53 -2.83 -1.40
CA ALA A 41 2.28 -2.53 -0.18
C ALA A 41 1.56 -1.48 0.68
N ILE A 42 1.10 -0.37 0.07
CA ILE A 42 0.33 0.66 0.79
C ILE A 42 -0.98 0.08 1.35
N LEU A 43 -1.72 -0.69 0.55
CA LEU A 43 -2.99 -1.28 0.98
C LEU A 43 -2.83 -2.19 2.20
N GLU A 44 -1.81 -3.04 2.20
CA GLU A 44 -1.53 -3.94 3.33
C GLU A 44 -1.03 -3.16 4.57
N GLY A 45 -0.25 -2.10 4.37
CA GLY A 45 0.14 -1.17 5.44
C GLY A 45 -1.07 -0.49 6.10
N LEU A 46 -2.04 -0.01 5.30
CA LEU A 46 -3.27 0.61 5.79
C LEU A 46 -4.15 -0.39 6.56
N LYS A 47 -4.33 -1.61 6.04
CA LYS A 47 -5.05 -2.69 6.74
C LYS A 47 -4.40 -3.01 8.09
N LEU A 48 -3.07 -3.12 8.12
CA LEU A 48 -2.32 -3.37 9.35
C LEU A 48 -2.50 -2.22 10.35
N ALA A 49 -2.36 -0.98 9.91
CA ALA A 49 -2.55 0.19 10.77
C ALA A 49 -3.94 0.20 11.39
N TRP A 50 -4.97 -0.05 10.57
CA TRP A 50 -6.34 -0.12 11.03
C TRP A 50 -6.55 -1.23 12.08
N MET A 51 -6.05 -2.43 11.81
CA MET A 51 -6.12 -3.57 12.73
C MET A 51 -5.44 -3.26 14.08
N ARG A 52 -4.38 -2.46 14.08
CA ARG A 52 -3.67 -2.02 15.29
C ARG A 52 -4.30 -0.84 16.01
N GLY A 53 -5.41 -0.29 15.50
CA GLY A 53 -6.10 0.85 16.10
C GLY A 53 -5.54 2.22 15.70
N PHE A 54 -4.55 2.27 14.80
CA PHE A 54 -4.08 3.54 14.24
C PHE A 54 -5.09 4.03 13.19
N ARG A 55 -5.59 5.26 13.34
CA ARG A 55 -6.59 5.87 12.44
C ARG A 55 -6.04 7.07 11.68
N GLN A 56 -5.17 7.84 12.32
CA GLN A 56 -4.44 8.92 11.67
C GLN A 56 -3.06 8.43 11.25
N VAL A 57 -2.87 8.19 9.96
CA VAL A 57 -1.62 7.67 9.39
C VAL A 57 -1.17 8.53 8.21
N GLU A 58 0.13 8.75 8.13
CA GLU A 58 0.78 9.30 6.95
C GLU A 58 1.36 8.15 6.11
N VAL A 59 1.09 8.17 4.81
CA VAL A 59 1.61 7.19 3.86
C VAL A 59 2.82 7.77 3.14
N GLU A 60 3.98 7.14 3.35
CA GLU A 60 5.22 7.47 2.66
C GLU A 60 5.56 6.39 1.62
N SER A 61 5.87 6.80 0.38
CA SER A 61 6.37 5.92 -0.68
C SER A 61 7.31 6.70 -1.59
N ASN A 62 8.31 6.02 -2.16
CA ASN A 62 9.21 6.59 -3.17
C ASN A 62 8.57 6.60 -4.58
N ASN A 63 7.36 6.05 -4.74
CA ASN A 63 6.65 6.03 -6.01
C ASN A 63 5.76 7.29 -6.14
N ALA A 64 6.37 8.36 -6.68
CA ALA A 64 5.69 9.65 -6.85
C ALA A 64 4.41 9.54 -7.71
N LEU A 65 4.40 8.70 -8.75
CA LEU A 65 3.23 8.49 -9.61
C LEU A 65 2.05 7.89 -8.83
N LEU A 66 2.32 6.93 -7.95
CA LEU A 66 1.30 6.31 -7.10
C LEU A 66 0.72 7.32 -6.10
N ILE A 67 1.59 8.08 -5.42
CA ILE A 67 1.15 9.13 -4.49
C ILE A 67 0.28 10.18 -5.20
N ASP A 68 0.70 10.62 -6.39
CA ASP A 68 -0.07 11.58 -7.19
C ASP A 68 -1.45 11.01 -7.62
N THR A 69 -1.48 9.74 -8.03
CA THR A 69 -2.72 9.03 -8.39
C THR A 69 -3.70 8.95 -7.22
N ILE A 70 -3.20 8.68 -6.02
CA ILE A 70 -4.02 8.58 -4.80
C ILE A 70 -4.56 9.96 -4.40
N ARG A 71 -3.71 11.01 -4.44
CA ARG A 71 -4.08 12.37 -4.00
C ARG A 71 -5.07 13.06 -4.92
N ASN A 72 -4.93 12.92 -6.23
CA ASN A 72 -5.72 13.69 -7.21
C ASN A 72 -7.09 13.07 -7.55
N ASN A 73 -7.63 12.19 -6.70
CA ASN A 73 -8.93 11.51 -6.90
C ASN A 73 -9.05 10.69 -8.20
N PHE A 74 -7.96 10.46 -8.95
CA PHE A 74 -7.92 9.47 -10.03
C PHE A 74 -8.07 8.04 -9.52
N ALA A 75 -7.94 7.85 -8.21
CA ALA A 75 -8.01 6.55 -7.57
C ALA A 75 -9.37 5.86 -7.74
N ALA A 76 -10.50 6.59 -7.64
CA ALA A 76 -11.84 6.03 -7.80
C ALA A 76 -12.10 5.47 -9.22
N ASN A 77 -11.45 6.04 -10.24
CA ASN A 77 -11.58 5.64 -11.64
C ASN A 77 -10.40 4.77 -12.12
N SER A 78 -9.52 4.34 -11.21
CA SER A 78 -8.35 3.54 -11.58
C SER A 78 -8.76 2.15 -12.04
N ASN A 79 -8.12 1.66 -13.11
CA ASN A 79 -8.19 0.26 -13.52
C ASN A 79 -7.45 -0.67 -12.55
N THR A 80 -6.67 -0.10 -11.62
CA THR A 80 -5.92 -0.84 -10.60
C THR A 80 -6.78 -1.01 -9.35
N VAL A 81 -7.10 -2.26 -9.00
CA VAL A 81 -8.01 -2.56 -7.86
C VAL A 81 -7.43 -2.09 -6.53
N GLU A 82 -6.11 -2.21 -6.34
CA GLU A 82 -5.41 -1.79 -5.13
C GLU A 82 -5.56 -0.29 -4.90
N VAL A 83 -5.49 0.51 -5.97
CA VAL A 83 -5.64 1.98 -5.89
C VAL A 83 -7.07 2.37 -5.50
N ARG A 84 -8.10 1.70 -6.05
CA ARG A 84 -9.49 1.93 -5.63
C ARG A 84 -9.70 1.60 -4.16
N LEU A 85 -9.16 0.47 -3.70
CA LEU A 85 -9.24 0.09 -2.29
C LEU A 85 -8.51 1.09 -1.40
N ILE A 86 -7.31 1.56 -1.77
CA ILE A 86 -6.60 2.61 -1.02
C ILE A 86 -7.48 3.86 -0.86
N HIS A 87 -8.22 4.26 -1.90
CA HIS A 87 -9.15 5.38 -1.82
C HIS A 87 -10.29 5.12 -0.84
N GLU A 88 -10.87 3.92 -0.82
CA GLU A 88 -11.88 3.54 0.17
C GLU A 88 -11.32 3.61 1.60
N TRP A 89 -10.08 3.15 1.81
CA TRP A 89 -9.40 3.22 3.11
C TRP A 89 -9.02 4.63 3.52
N TYR A 90 -8.64 5.49 2.57
CA TYR A 90 -8.32 6.89 2.82
C TYR A 90 -9.55 7.69 3.28
N ASN A 91 -10.73 7.36 2.76
CA ASN A 91 -12.00 8.00 3.12
C ASN A 91 -12.72 7.29 4.27
N ARG A 92 -12.04 6.38 4.98
CA ARG A 92 -12.61 5.60 6.08
C ARG A 92 -12.44 6.33 7.41
N ASP A 93 -13.55 6.50 8.14
CA ASP A 93 -13.71 7.19 9.43
C ASP A 93 -12.47 7.26 10.37
#